data_AF-A0A1I6YWN3-F1
#
_entry.id   AF-A0A1I6YWN3-F1
#
_cell.length_a   1.000
_cell.length_b   1.000
_cell.length_c   1.000
_cell.angle_alpha   90.00
_cell.angle_beta   90.00
_cell.angle_gamma   90.00
#
_symmetry.space_group_name_H-M   'P 1'
#
loop_
_entity.id
_entity.type
_entity.pdbx_description
1 polymer ?
#
loop_
_entity_poly.entity_id
_entity_poly.type
_entity_poly.pdbx_seq_one_letter_code
_entity_poly.pdbx_strand_id
1 'polypeptide(L)'
;METFKGLVSAQVNARKDFPSVKSEKLKVIRKNTEVTISHAVIGEKYMDSKIWYVLDNNCFVWSGAISTTSAIPLIEKKLIVTADDIGIVHEVDVGAQLALYHGWINSIAVLVNKPNDVNGENLRSFVESLKKYSRKGTSENLFETSLIGLHFTITSGSPIVDPETVPALVDEKNHFLGFQKFSREYEKPEVVEQVKIEFEAQYQKFKNIFGREPDHLTSHHDIHTFNKPLFCFFHNWSVEKGIPIRSHRFLPSIKRFMYDAIAMSPSRVDLPSIDRMNRWESEIRKEPSEGPEHTYVGHYGPIPPFGINNYDTAVNKKHKRLRKWMRDFLISKDSKREILIHLMKSGFRDQRDFKKSYAYLEAEYPGMEVNYFDGRVAEYLSLQRNSLWKPDSSFILVARS
;
A
#
# COMPACT_ATOMS: atom_id res chain seq x y z
N MET A 1 -28.48 2.70 -2.43
CA MET A 1 -27.59 3.02 -1.30
C MET A 1 -28.32 4.01 -0.40
N GLU A 2 -28.20 3.85 0.92
CA GLU A 2 -28.83 4.76 1.88
C GLU A 2 -28.21 6.17 1.78
N THR A 3 -29.09 7.17 1.75
CA THR A 3 -28.78 8.61 1.75
C THR A 3 -29.72 9.31 2.71
N PHE A 4 -29.31 10.49 3.18
CA PHE A 4 -30.02 11.24 4.20
C PHE A 4 -30.40 12.62 3.68
N LYS A 5 -31.51 13.17 4.15
CA LYS A 5 -31.92 14.53 3.81
C LYS A 5 -31.43 15.51 4.87
N GLY A 6 -30.95 16.66 4.42
CA GLY A 6 -30.58 17.78 5.28
C GLY A 6 -31.14 19.10 4.72
N LEU A 7 -31.49 20.01 5.62
CA LEU A 7 -31.92 21.37 5.28
C LEU A 7 -30.83 22.36 5.67
N VAL A 8 -30.43 23.21 4.73
CA VAL A 8 -29.39 24.20 4.96
C VAL A 8 -29.93 25.32 5.88
N SER A 9 -29.43 25.40 7.11
CA SER A 9 -29.88 26.34 8.13
C SER A 9 -29.29 27.75 7.96
N ALA A 10 -28.11 27.83 7.35
CA ALA A 10 -27.42 29.07 6.99
C ALA A 10 -26.64 28.87 5.67
N GLN A 11 -26.45 29.96 4.91
CA GLN A 11 -25.70 29.89 3.66
C GLN A 11 -24.32 29.26 3.87
N VAL A 12 -23.99 28.24 3.06
CA VAL A 12 -22.75 27.46 3.21
C VAL A 12 -22.06 27.24 1.86
N ASN A 13 -20.73 27.19 1.88
CA ASN A 13 -19.94 26.86 0.69
C ASN A 13 -19.72 25.35 0.61
N ALA A 14 -20.15 24.75 -0.49
CA ALA A 14 -19.72 23.40 -0.87
C ALA A 14 -18.25 23.43 -1.29
N ARG A 15 -17.49 22.44 -0.83
CA ARG A 15 -16.05 22.28 -1.07
C ARG A 15 -15.78 21.10 -1.97
N LYS A 16 -14.90 21.30 -2.94
CA LYS A 16 -14.69 20.35 -4.05
C LYS A 16 -13.75 19.20 -3.69
N ASP A 17 -12.64 19.52 -3.02
CA ASP A 17 -11.52 18.58 -2.89
C ASP A 17 -11.39 17.99 -1.49
N PHE A 18 -11.56 18.81 -0.45
CA PHE A 18 -11.33 18.43 0.94
C PHE A 18 -12.41 18.98 1.87
N PRO A 19 -12.68 18.29 3.01
CA PRO A 19 -13.53 18.78 4.09
C PRO A 19 -12.81 19.91 4.86
N SER A 20 -12.61 21.05 4.20
CA SER A 20 -11.88 22.21 4.71
C SER A 20 -12.43 23.50 4.12
N VAL A 21 -12.47 24.57 4.92
CA VAL A 21 -12.86 25.89 4.43
C VAL A 21 -11.81 26.54 3.53
N LYS A 22 -10.57 26.02 3.55
CA LYS A 22 -9.47 26.41 2.66
C LYS A 22 -9.53 25.71 1.30
N SER A 23 -10.30 24.63 1.18
CA SER A 23 -10.52 23.94 -0.10
C SER A 23 -11.26 24.83 -1.11
N GLU A 24 -11.00 24.61 -2.39
CA GLU A 24 -11.68 25.24 -3.53
C GLU A 24 -13.20 25.20 -3.33
N LYS A 25 -13.85 26.36 -3.48
CA LYS A 25 -15.30 26.50 -3.43
C LYS A 25 -15.89 25.94 -4.71
N LEU A 26 -16.79 24.98 -4.60
CA LEU A 26 -17.53 24.44 -5.75
C LEU A 26 -18.76 25.31 -6.05
N LYS A 27 -19.57 25.58 -5.03
CA LYS A 27 -20.77 26.41 -5.14
C LYS A 27 -21.21 26.92 -3.77
N VAL A 28 -22.01 27.99 -3.76
CA VAL A 28 -22.73 28.45 -2.57
C VAL A 28 -24.08 27.74 -2.52
N ILE A 29 -24.44 27.20 -1.36
CA ILE A 29 -25.76 26.61 -1.10
C ILE A 29 -26.53 27.57 -0.20
N ARG A 30 -27.72 27.98 -0.64
CA ARG A 30 -28.54 28.98 0.05
C ARG A 30 -29.25 28.36 1.25
N LYS A 31 -29.56 29.20 2.25
CA LYS A 31 -30.46 28.83 3.35
C LYS A 31 -31.79 28.28 2.80
N ASN A 32 -32.36 27.30 3.50
CA ASN A 32 -33.57 26.56 3.15
C ASN A 32 -33.45 25.70 1.87
N THR A 33 -32.23 25.46 1.37
CA THR A 33 -32.02 24.49 0.30
C THR A 33 -31.93 23.09 0.90
N GLU A 34 -32.63 22.13 0.32
CA GLU A 34 -32.46 20.72 0.67
C GLU A 34 -31.21 20.14 0.02
N VAL A 35 -30.50 19.31 0.77
CA VAL A 35 -29.33 18.56 0.30
C VAL A 35 -29.50 17.08 0.61
N THR A 36 -28.91 16.24 -0.25
CA THR A 36 -28.80 14.80 -0.02
C THR A 36 -27.39 14.48 0.46
N ILE A 37 -27.31 13.86 1.64
CA ILE A 37 -26.07 13.54 2.35
C ILE A 37 -25.81 12.04 2.19
N SER A 38 -24.58 11.69 1.85
CA SER A 38 -24.10 10.30 1.77
C SER A 38 -23.66 9.78 3.15
N HIS A 39 -22.78 10.52 3.81
CA HIS A 39 -22.22 10.20 5.13
C HIS A 39 -21.47 11.42 5.69
N ALA A 40 -20.97 11.30 6.93
CA ALA A 40 -20.13 12.31 7.57
C ALA A 40 -18.67 11.84 7.66
N VAL A 41 -17.73 12.78 7.64
CA VAL A 41 -16.29 12.57 7.82
C VAL A 41 -15.70 13.63 8.75
N ILE A 42 -14.53 13.35 9.30
CA ILE A 42 -13.73 14.34 10.05
C ILE A 42 -12.90 15.17 9.06
N GLY A 43 -12.94 16.50 9.23
CA GLY A 43 -12.16 17.45 8.43
C GLY A 43 -11.55 18.57 9.26
N GLU A 44 -11.32 19.72 8.63
CA GLU A 44 -10.84 20.93 9.31
C GLU A 44 -11.86 21.34 10.37
N LYS A 45 -11.40 21.63 11.59
CA LYS A 45 -12.28 22.28 12.58
C LYS A 45 -12.65 23.66 12.06
N TYR A 46 -13.95 23.90 11.91
CA TYR A 46 -14.49 25.19 11.56
C TYR A 46 -15.60 25.53 12.53
N MET A 47 -15.52 26.73 13.13
CA MET A 47 -16.35 27.11 14.27
C MET A 47 -16.30 26.05 15.39
N ASP A 48 -17.44 25.47 15.73
CA ASP A 48 -17.67 24.52 16.82
C ASP A 48 -17.56 23.04 16.40
N SER A 49 -17.44 22.73 15.11
CA SER A 49 -17.45 21.35 14.61
C SER A 49 -16.27 21.01 13.70
N LYS A 50 -15.77 19.77 13.83
CA LYS A 50 -14.82 19.13 12.90
C LYS A 50 -15.50 18.23 11.87
N ILE A 51 -16.83 18.14 11.91
CA ILE A 51 -17.62 17.23 11.10
C ILE A 51 -18.01 17.91 9.78
N TRP A 52 -17.84 17.17 8.70
CA TRP A 52 -18.21 17.57 7.35
C TRP A 52 -19.10 16.50 6.74
N TYR A 53 -20.15 16.91 6.05
CA TYR A 53 -21.01 15.99 5.31
C TYR A 53 -20.50 15.86 3.88
N VAL A 54 -20.41 14.62 3.42
CA VAL A 54 -20.20 14.28 2.01
C VAL A 54 -21.58 14.22 1.36
N LEU A 55 -21.82 15.06 0.36
CA LEU A 55 -23.07 15.06 -0.39
C LEU A 55 -23.06 14.01 -1.50
N ASP A 56 -24.24 13.66 -2.02
CA ASP A 56 -24.42 12.68 -3.12
C ASP A 56 -23.69 13.06 -4.42
N ASN A 57 -23.43 14.36 -4.62
CA ASN A 57 -22.64 14.90 -5.72
C ASN A 57 -21.12 14.96 -5.43
N ASN A 58 -20.63 14.24 -4.41
CA ASN A 58 -19.21 14.11 -4.06
C ASN A 58 -18.51 15.44 -3.70
N CYS A 59 -19.24 16.35 -3.07
CA CYS A 59 -18.67 17.56 -2.46
C CYS A 59 -18.87 17.56 -0.95
N PHE A 60 -18.11 18.40 -0.24
CA PHE A 60 -18.15 18.50 1.22
C PHE A 60 -18.87 19.77 1.66
N VAL A 61 -19.70 19.67 2.68
CA VAL A 61 -20.29 20.83 3.37
C VAL A 61 -20.04 20.74 4.87
N TRP A 62 -19.80 21.87 5.51
CA TRP A 62 -19.60 21.89 6.96
C TRP A 62 -20.90 21.54 7.69
N SER A 63 -20.85 20.60 8.64
CA SER A 63 -22.06 20.02 9.22
C SER A 63 -22.92 21.02 9.99
N GLY A 64 -22.31 22.02 10.64
CA GLY A 64 -23.03 22.98 11.48
C GLY A 64 -23.97 23.92 10.72
N ALA A 65 -23.91 23.94 9.38
CA ALA A 65 -24.84 24.70 8.54
C ALA A 65 -26.00 23.84 8.00
N ILE A 66 -26.11 22.57 8.42
CA ILE A 66 -27.09 21.62 7.89
C ILE A 66 -27.86 20.99 9.05
N SER A 67 -29.17 21.19 9.08
CA SER A 67 -30.08 20.50 10.00
C SER A 67 -30.51 19.17 9.39
N THR A 68 -30.44 18.07 10.14
CA THR A 68 -30.89 16.74 9.71
C THR A 68 -31.93 16.20 10.68
N THR A 69 -32.85 15.37 10.20
CA THR A 69 -33.89 14.72 11.03
C THR A 69 -33.43 13.38 11.59
N SER A 70 -32.35 12.82 11.04
CA SER A 70 -31.71 11.59 11.47
C SER A 70 -30.21 11.79 11.69
N ALA A 71 -29.61 10.88 12.46
CA ALA A 71 -28.17 10.85 12.66
C ALA A 71 -27.48 10.45 11.35
N ILE A 72 -26.48 11.23 10.95
CA ILE A 72 -25.66 10.93 9.77
C ILE A 72 -24.50 10.01 10.21
N PRO A 73 -24.29 8.85 9.57
CA PRO A 73 -23.21 7.95 9.94
C PRO A 73 -21.86 8.64 9.72
N LEU A 74 -21.07 8.73 10.79
CA LEU A 74 -19.69 9.20 10.75
C LEU A 74 -18.77 8.05 10.35
N ILE A 75 -18.06 8.21 9.24
CA ILE A 75 -17.03 7.28 8.80
C ILE A 75 -15.68 7.86 9.18
N GLU A 76 -15.04 7.25 10.17
CA GLU A 76 -13.65 7.57 10.52
C GLU A 76 -12.71 7.00 9.45
N LYS A 77 -11.90 7.88 8.86
CA LYS A 77 -11.02 7.57 7.73
C LYS A 77 -9.62 7.25 8.23
N LYS A 78 -9.19 6.00 8.05
CA LYS A 78 -7.86 5.49 8.43
C LYS A 78 -7.06 5.17 7.17
N LEU A 79 -5.88 5.76 7.06
CA LEU A 79 -4.96 5.58 5.95
C LEU A 79 -3.74 4.76 6.39
N ILE A 80 -3.42 3.74 5.61
CA ILE A 80 -2.18 2.99 5.67
C ILE A 80 -1.36 3.36 4.44
N VAL A 81 -0.12 3.77 4.62
CA VAL A 81 0.81 4.07 3.53
C VAL A 81 1.99 3.13 3.69
N THR A 82 2.06 2.12 2.84
CA THR A 82 3.04 1.03 2.92
C THR A 82 4.14 1.22 1.89
N ALA A 83 5.39 1.17 2.34
CA ALA A 83 6.53 1.05 1.45
C ALA A 83 6.96 -0.43 1.33
N ASP A 84 6.96 -0.94 0.11
CA ASP A 84 7.33 -2.33 -0.20
C ASP A 84 8.85 -2.46 -0.48
N ASP A 85 9.33 -3.71 -0.55
CA ASP A 85 10.70 -4.13 -0.91
C ASP A 85 11.84 -3.77 0.07
N ILE A 86 11.53 -3.61 1.35
CA ILE A 86 12.55 -3.32 2.36
C ILE A 86 13.40 -4.57 2.66
N GLY A 87 14.72 -4.41 2.84
CA GLY A 87 15.67 -5.45 3.26
C GLY A 87 16.69 -5.86 2.19
N ILE A 88 16.50 -5.42 0.94
CA ILE A 88 17.36 -5.84 -0.18
C ILE A 88 18.33 -4.74 -0.60
N VAL A 89 17.83 -3.53 -0.87
CA VAL A 89 18.62 -2.43 -1.42
C VAL A 89 18.74 -1.31 -0.40
N HIS A 90 19.98 -0.91 -0.08
CA HIS A 90 20.27 0.06 0.97
C HIS A 90 19.53 1.39 0.78
N GLU A 91 19.48 1.95 -0.43
CA GLU A 91 18.79 3.21 -0.70
C GLU A 91 17.26 3.10 -0.60
N VAL A 92 16.70 1.90 -0.77
CA VAL A 92 15.28 1.62 -0.53
C VAL A 92 15.01 1.65 0.98
N ASP A 93 15.84 0.94 1.74
CA ASP A 93 15.76 0.87 3.21
C ASP A 93 15.89 2.25 3.86
N VAL A 94 16.91 3.02 3.46
CA VAL A 94 17.13 4.39 3.94
C VAL A 94 15.99 5.32 3.52
N GLY A 95 15.47 5.15 2.30
CA GLY A 95 14.31 5.89 1.82
C GLY A 95 13.09 5.68 2.72
N ALA A 96 12.80 4.43 3.08
CA ALA A 96 11.70 4.07 3.96
C ALA A 96 11.91 4.58 5.40
N GLN A 97 13.12 4.41 5.98
CA GLN A 97 13.43 4.94 7.31
C GLN A 97 13.18 6.45 7.42
N LEU A 98 13.63 7.21 6.42
CA LEU A 98 13.42 8.66 6.40
C LEU A 98 11.95 9.04 6.20
N ALA A 99 11.22 8.27 5.40
CA ALA A 99 9.79 8.49 5.21
C ALA A 99 8.98 8.17 6.48
N LEU A 100 9.34 7.12 7.24
CA LEU A 100 8.78 6.82 8.56
C LEU A 100 9.13 7.94 9.55
N TYR A 101 10.40 8.35 9.61
CA TYR A 101 10.87 9.46 10.43
C TYR A 101 10.04 10.73 10.22
N HIS A 102 9.81 11.13 8.97
CA HIS A 102 9.02 12.32 8.67
C HIS A 102 7.50 12.10 8.75
N GLY A 103 7.04 10.87 9.00
CA GLY A 103 5.63 10.50 9.04
C GLY A 103 4.91 10.63 7.70
N TRP A 104 5.65 10.47 6.60
CA TRP A 104 5.08 10.38 5.24
C TRP A 104 4.45 9.01 4.99
N ILE A 105 5.00 7.99 5.63
CA ILE A 105 4.46 6.63 5.65
C ILE A 105 4.26 6.17 7.11
N ASN A 106 3.49 5.11 7.31
CA ASN A 106 3.29 4.48 8.62
C ASN A 106 3.37 2.95 8.57
N SER A 107 3.66 2.39 7.40
CA SER A 107 3.76 0.96 7.17
C SER A 107 4.94 0.65 6.25
N ILE A 108 5.59 -0.48 6.50
CA ILE A 108 6.62 -1.06 5.63
C ILE A 108 6.37 -2.55 5.46
N ALA A 109 6.72 -3.10 4.29
CA ALA A 109 6.69 -4.53 4.03
C ALA A 109 8.10 -5.01 3.67
N VAL A 110 8.59 -6.02 4.40
CA VAL A 110 10.00 -6.44 4.36
C VAL A 110 10.19 -7.79 3.67
N LEU A 111 11.19 -7.87 2.80
CA LEU A 111 11.71 -9.10 2.20
C LEU A 111 12.80 -9.67 3.12
N VAL A 112 12.68 -10.94 3.49
CA VAL A 112 13.60 -11.58 4.47
C VAL A 112 14.66 -12.47 3.82
N ASN A 113 14.63 -12.61 2.50
CA ASN A 113 15.47 -13.52 1.72
C ASN A 113 16.64 -12.81 1.02
N LYS A 114 17.23 -11.81 1.69
CA LYS A 114 18.44 -11.14 1.20
C LYS A 114 19.55 -12.19 0.91
N PRO A 115 20.24 -12.12 -0.25
CA PRO A 115 21.29 -13.07 -0.60
C PRO A 115 22.45 -13.02 0.38
N ASN A 116 23.06 -14.18 0.64
CA ASN A 116 24.21 -14.31 1.54
C ASN A 116 24.00 -13.75 2.97
N ASP A 117 22.75 -13.58 3.40
CA ASP A 117 22.37 -13.09 4.73
C ASP A 117 21.48 -14.09 5.47
N VAL A 118 22.04 -15.26 5.75
CA VAL A 118 21.34 -16.38 6.40
C VAL A 118 20.75 -15.97 7.75
N ASN A 119 21.52 -15.24 8.55
CA ASN A 119 21.12 -14.81 9.90
C ASN A 119 20.26 -13.53 9.92
N GLY A 120 20.10 -12.86 8.77
CA GLY A 120 19.30 -11.64 8.64
C GLY A 120 19.94 -10.41 9.29
N GLU A 121 21.27 -10.34 9.34
CA GLU A 121 22.02 -9.26 9.98
C GLU A 121 21.69 -7.89 9.38
N ASN A 122 21.39 -7.82 8.08
CA ASN A 122 20.97 -6.58 7.43
C ASN A 122 19.66 -6.05 8.05
N LEU A 123 18.65 -6.93 8.18
CA LEU A 123 17.38 -6.55 8.77
C LEU A 123 17.48 -6.35 10.28
N ARG A 124 18.36 -7.06 11.00
CA ARG A 124 18.64 -6.79 12.41
C ARG A 124 19.19 -5.38 12.60
N SER A 125 20.16 -4.98 11.78
CA SER A 125 20.68 -3.62 11.76
C SER A 125 19.59 -2.59 11.41
N PHE A 126 18.70 -2.92 10.47
CA PHE A 126 17.54 -2.10 10.13
C PHE A 126 16.60 -1.91 11.34
N VAL A 127 16.27 -2.99 12.05
CA VAL A 127 15.46 -2.98 13.28
C VAL A 127 16.09 -2.11 14.36
N GLU A 128 17.40 -2.24 14.59
CA GLU A 128 18.11 -1.40 15.56
C GLU A 128 18.09 0.08 15.18
N SER A 129 18.16 0.41 13.88
CA SER A 129 17.94 1.78 13.39
C SER A 129 16.53 2.28 13.74
N LEU A 130 15.49 1.46 13.50
CA LEU A 130 14.10 1.83 13.83
C LEU A 130 13.88 2.05 15.33
N LYS A 131 14.54 1.27 16.20
CA LYS A 131 14.48 1.46 17.65
C LYS A 131 15.24 2.71 18.12
N LYS A 132 16.30 3.09 17.41
CA LYS A 132 17.16 4.23 17.76
C LYS A 132 16.53 5.58 17.44
N TYR A 133 15.80 5.69 16.33
CA TYR A 133 15.22 6.96 15.89
C TYR A 133 13.75 7.07 16.27
N SER A 134 13.33 8.25 16.73
CA SER A 134 11.92 8.58 16.98
C SER A 134 11.29 9.25 15.78
N ARG A 135 9.99 9.03 15.58
CA ARG A 135 9.22 9.76 14.57
C ARG A 135 9.33 11.27 14.85
N LYS A 136 9.48 12.08 13.81
CA LYS A 136 9.70 13.52 13.94
C LYS A 136 8.54 14.17 14.71
N GLY A 137 8.87 14.76 15.86
CA GLY A 137 7.90 15.43 16.73
C GLY A 137 7.25 14.52 17.77
N THR A 138 7.74 13.29 17.95
CA THR A 138 7.28 12.33 18.98
C THR A 138 8.48 11.81 19.77
N SER A 139 8.23 11.21 20.94
CA SER A 139 9.24 10.51 21.74
C SER A 139 9.35 9.03 21.38
N GLU A 140 8.27 8.41 20.89
CA GLU A 140 8.27 6.99 20.54
C GLU A 140 9.12 6.69 19.30
N ASN A 141 9.81 5.55 19.35
CA ASN A 141 10.70 5.11 18.28
C ASN A 141 9.93 4.64 17.03
N LEU A 142 10.61 4.54 15.89
CA LEU A 142 9.97 4.10 14.64
C LEU A 142 9.52 2.64 14.69
N PHE A 143 10.18 1.79 15.47
CA PHE A 143 9.80 0.38 15.62
C PHE A 143 8.41 0.22 16.27
N GLU A 144 8.08 1.03 17.27
CA GLU A 144 6.78 1.03 17.94
C GLU A 144 5.69 1.80 17.19
N THR A 145 6.07 2.83 16.42
CA THR A 145 5.12 3.73 15.72
C THR A 145 4.90 3.39 14.25
N SER A 146 5.32 2.19 13.82
CA SER A 146 5.22 1.74 12.43
C SER A 146 4.68 0.32 12.36
N LEU A 147 3.80 0.09 11.38
CA LEU A 147 3.37 -1.25 10.99
C LEU A 147 4.50 -1.88 10.18
N ILE A 148 4.93 -3.07 10.57
CA ILE A 148 6.01 -3.82 9.92
C ILE A 148 5.43 -5.16 9.48
N GLY A 149 5.27 -5.33 8.17
CA GLY A 149 4.69 -6.52 7.57
C GLY A 149 5.72 -7.42 6.90
N LEU A 150 5.37 -8.68 6.73
CA LEU A 150 6.11 -9.62 5.90
C LEU A 150 5.71 -9.38 4.43
N HIS A 151 6.70 -9.11 3.57
CA HIS A 151 6.53 -9.05 2.12
C HIS A 151 6.94 -10.40 1.52
N PHE A 152 6.05 -11.38 1.57
CA PHE A 152 6.36 -12.74 1.11
C PHE A 152 6.76 -12.77 -0.38
N THR A 153 7.78 -13.52 -0.75
CA THR A 153 8.18 -13.66 -2.17
C THR A 153 8.51 -15.10 -2.56
N ILE A 154 8.15 -15.47 -3.78
CA ILE A 154 8.68 -16.64 -4.50
C ILE A 154 8.98 -16.26 -5.96
N THR A 155 9.21 -14.97 -6.19
CA THR A 155 9.41 -14.37 -7.52
C THR A 155 10.68 -13.54 -7.59
N SER A 156 11.44 -13.44 -6.50
CA SER A 156 12.69 -12.67 -6.46
C SER A 156 13.67 -13.18 -5.42
N GLY A 157 14.94 -13.21 -5.79
CA GLY A 157 16.01 -13.79 -4.98
C GLY A 157 15.97 -15.32 -4.95
N SER A 158 16.43 -15.90 -3.84
CA SER A 158 16.43 -17.34 -3.57
C SER A 158 15.50 -17.69 -2.40
N PRO A 159 15.06 -18.96 -2.27
CA PRO A 159 14.32 -19.42 -1.12
C PRO A 159 15.13 -19.35 0.18
N ILE A 160 14.43 -19.29 1.30
CA ILE A 160 15.01 -19.47 2.64
C ILE A 160 15.32 -20.95 2.89
N VAL A 161 14.43 -21.84 2.47
CA VAL A 161 14.67 -23.29 2.57
C VAL A 161 15.66 -23.76 1.52
N ASP A 162 16.21 -24.96 1.73
CA ASP A 162 17.05 -25.61 0.73
C ASP A 162 16.29 -25.72 -0.61
N PRO A 163 16.87 -25.26 -1.74
CA PRO A 163 16.28 -25.39 -3.07
C PRO A 163 15.81 -26.82 -3.41
N GLU A 164 16.46 -27.85 -2.89
CA GLU A 164 16.05 -29.27 -3.07
C GLU A 164 14.71 -29.59 -2.40
N THR A 165 14.29 -28.81 -1.39
CA THR A 165 12.99 -28.93 -0.73
C THR A 165 11.87 -28.30 -1.56
N VAL A 166 12.19 -27.29 -2.37
CA VAL A 166 11.23 -26.53 -3.19
C VAL A 166 11.62 -26.48 -4.68
N PRO A 167 11.91 -27.63 -5.32
CA PRO A 167 12.49 -27.67 -6.65
C PRO A 167 11.56 -27.12 -7.74
N ALA A 168 10.25 -27.04 -7.50
CA ALA A 168 9.29 -26.49 -8.44
C ALA A 168 9.26 -24.95 -8.43
N LEU A 169 9.87 -24.32 -7.42
CA LEU A 169 9.88 -22.86 -7.26
C LEU A 169 11.14 -22.20 -7.78
N VAL A 170 12.19 -22.97 -8.09
CA VAL A 170 13.52 -22.46 -8.42
C VAL A 170 13.98 -22.81 -9.84
N ASP A 171 14.94 -22.03 -10.35
CA ASP A 171 15.67 -22.30 -11.58
C ASP A 171 16.97 -23.09 -11.34
N GLU A 172 17.72 -23.36 -12.41
CA GLU A 172 19.01 -24.08 -12.35
C GLU A 172 20.11 -23.36 -11.56
N LYS A 173 19.91 -22.09 -11.19
CA LYS A 173 20.82 -21.30 -10.35
C LYS A 173 20.31 -21.19 -8.91
N ASN A 174 19.27 -21.95 -8.54
CA ASN A 174 18.63 -21.90 -7.23
C ASN A 174 17.99 -20.53 -6.91
N HIS A 175 17.66 -19.71 -7.91
CA HIS A 175 16.83 -18.54 -7.72
C HIS A 175 15.37 -18.89 -7.94
N PHE A 176 14.46 -18.14 -7.32
CA PHE A 176 13.06 -18.26 -7.62
C PHE A 176 12.77 -18.03 -9.11
N LEU A 177 11.83 -18.81 -9.63
CA LEU A 177 11.33 -18.60 -10.99
C LEU A 177 10.75 -17.18 -11.11
N GLY A 178 11.26 -16.45 -12.09
CA GLY A 178 10.78 -15.10 -12.37
C GLY A 178 9.26 -15.08 -12.59
N PHE A 179 8.61 -13.99 -12.20
CA PHE A 179 7.15 -13.80 -12.28
C PHE A 179 6.53 -14.22 -13.62
N GLN A 180 7.23 -14.02 -14.73
CA GLN A 180 6.76 -14.34 -16.09
C GLN A 180 6.58 -15.85 -16.33
N LYS A 181 7.19 -16.69 -15.49
CA LYS A 181 7.08 -18.16 -15.53
C LYS A 181 5.90 -18.69 -14.69
N PHE A 182 5.17 -17.82 -13.98
CA PHE A 182 3.97 -18.24 -13.27
C PHE A 182 2.91 -18.76 -14.25
N SER A 183 2.27 -19.87 -13.88
CA SER A 183 1.31 -20.56 -14.73
C SER A 183 0.33 -21.39 -13.88
N ARG A 184 -0.56 -22.13 -14.53
CA ARG A 184 -1.47 -23.07 -13.87
C ARG A 184 -0.74 -24.19 -13.11
N GLU A 185 0.55 -24.40 -13.34
CA GLU A 185 1.37 -25.33 -12.56
C GLU A 185 1.36 -24.98 -11.06
N TYR A 186 1.26 -23.68 -10.72
CA TYR A 186 1.14 -23.22 -9.33
C TYR A 186 -0.22 -23.54 -8.67
N GLU A 187 -1.16 -24.16 -9.40
CA GLU A 187 -2.40 -24.70 -8.85
C GLU A 187 -2.26 -26.16 -8.39
N LYS A 188 -1.20 -26.86 -8.83
CA LYS A 188 -0.97 -28.26 -8.47
C LYS A 188 -0.68 -28.40 -6.96
N PRO A 189 -1.30 -29.35 -6.26
CA PRO A 189 -1.13 -29.50 -4.81
C PRO A 189 0.33 -29.58 -4.35
N GLU A 190 1.18 -30.28 -5.10
CA GLU A 190 2.61 -30.42 -4.81
C GLU A 190 3.39 -29.11 -4.90
N VAL A 191 3.05 -28.23 -5.85
CA VAL A 191 3.67 -26.90 -5.98
C VAL A 191 3.15 -25.97 -4.89
N VAL A 192 1.84 -26.02 -4.62
CA VAL A 192 1.22 -25.26 -3.53
C VAL A 192 1.85 -25.61 -2.19
N GLU A 193 2.15 -26.88 -1.94
CA GLU A 193 2.80 -27.30 -0.69
C GLU A 193 4.22 -26.74 -0.57
N GLN A 194 5.00 -26.71 -1.64
CA GLN A 194 6.31 -26.06 -1.65
C GLN A 194 6.21 -24.56 -1.35
N VAL A 195 5.18 -23.87 -1.87
CA VAL A 195 4.93 -22.46 -1.53
C VAL A 195 4.65 -22.28 -0.04
N LYS A 196 3.87 -23.18 0.58
CA LYS A 196 3.61 -23.12 2.03
C LYS A 196 4.87 -23.36 2.86
N ILE A 197 5.70 -24.32 2.48
CA ILE A 197 6.97 -24.61 3.14
C ILE A 197 7.86 -23.37 3.15
N GLU A 198 8.04 -22.74 1.99
CA GLU A 198 8.84 -21.53 1.87
C GLU A 198 8.21 -20.34 2.60
N PHE A 199 6.89 -20.19 2.54
CA PHE A 199 6.17 -19.15 3.28
C PHE A 199 6.38 -19.27 4.79
N GLU A 200 6.25 -20.47 5.35
CA GLU A 200 6.49 -20.71 6.77
C GLU A 200 7.94 -20.38 7.14
N ALA A 201 8.91 -20.75 6.30
CA ALA A 201 10.31 -20.41 6.53
C ALA A 201 10.57 -18.90 6.53
N GLN A 202 9.99 -18.15 5.58
CA GLN A 202 10.08 -16.69 5.56
C GLN A 202 9.39 -16.05 6.77
N TYR A 203 8.21 -16.56 7.15
CA TYR A 203 7.49 -16.09 8.33
C TYR A 203 8.26 -16.34 9.63
N GLN A 204 8.85 -17.51 9.80
CA GLN A 204 9.70 -17.80 10.97
C GLN A 204 10.96 -16.94 10.98
N LYS A 205 11.61 -16.74 9.82
CA LYS A 205 12.76 -15.83 9.70
C LYS A 205 12.38 -14.40 10.08
N PHE A 206 11.23 -13.90 9.62
CA PHE A 206 10.69 -12.60 10.05
C PHE A 206 10.59 -12.54 11.58
N LYS A 207 9.89 -13.50 12.21
CA LYS A 207 9.71 -13.52 13.66
C LYS A 207 11.02 -13.53 14.43
N ASN A 208 11.99 -14.31 13.96
CA ASN A 208 13.32 -14.40 14.57
C ASN A 208 14.12 -13.09 14.47
N ILE A 209 13.93 -12.32 13.39
CA ILE A 209 14.62 -11.05 13.17
C ILE A 209 13.97 -9.92 13.97
N PHE A 210 12.65 -9.79 13.84
CA PHE A 210 11.90 -8.66 14.41
C PHE A 210 11.50 -8.89 15.87
N GLY A 211 11.49 -10.14 16.35
CA GLY A 211 11.08 -10.49 17.71
C GLY A 211 9.59 -10.30 17.98
N ARG A 212 8.77 -10.13 16.93
CA ARG A 212 7.31 -10.00 17.00
C ARG A 212 6.64 -10.58 15.76
N GLU A 213 5.32 -10.79 15.84
CA GLU A 213 4.50 -11.14 14.68
C GLU A 213 4.51 -9.99 13.65
N PRO A 214 4.41 -10.28 12.33
CA PRO A 214 4.21 -9.23 11.35
C PRO A 214 2.84 -8.56 11.58
N ASP A 215 2.81 -7.24 11.50
CA ASP A 215 1.58 -6.46 11.68
C ASP A 215 0.60 -6.65 10.51
N HIS A 216 1.12 -7.08 9.36
CA HIS A 216 0.34 -7.42 8.17
C HIS A 216 1.14 -8.32 7.23
N LEU A 217 0.44 -9.00 6.33
CA LEU A 217 1.01 -9.79 5.25
C LEU A 217 0.78 -9.08 3.91
N THR A 218 1.83 -9.00 3.11
CA THR A 218 1.76 -8.64 1.70
C THR A 218 2.63 -9.64 0.94
N SER A 219 2.68 -9.54 -0.39
CA SER A 219 3.59 -10.38 -1.14
C SER A 219 4.16 -9.64 -2.34
N HIS A 220 5.43 -9.85 -2.61
CA HIS A 220 6.06 -9.34 -3.80
C HIS A 220 5.31 -9.84 -5.03
N HIS A 221 5.04 -8.91 -5.93
CA HIS A 221 4.21 -9.13 -7.09
C HIS A 221 2.75 -9.58 -6.87
N ASP A 222 2.20 -9.42 -5.66
CA ASP A 222 0.84 -9.86 -5.28
C ASP A 222 0.59 -11.37 -5.53
N ILE A 223 1.62 -12.21 -5.43
CA ILE A 223 1.52 -13.67 -5.66
C ILE A 223 0.41 -14.37 -4.86
N HIS A 224 0.05 -13.85 -3.68
CA HIS A 224 -1.05 -14.37 -2.87
C HIS A 224 -2.42 -14.31 -3.58
N THR A 225 -2.52 -13.55 -4.68
CA THR A 225 -3.74 -13.34 -5.45
C THR A 225 -3.75 -14.05 -6.81
N PHE A 226 -2.79 -14.93 -7.09
CA PHE A 226 -2.61 -15.46 -8.45
C PHE A 226 -3.57 -16.57 -8.83
N ASN A 227 -3.91 -17.44 -7.88
CA ASN A 227 -4.82 -18.55 -8.12
C ASN A 227 -5.61 -18.86 -6.86
N LYS A 228 -6.65 -19.67 -7.00
CA LYS A 228 -7.56 -20.00 -5.90
C LYS A 228 -6.83 -20.72 -4.75
N PRO A 229 -5.99 -21.75 -4.98
CA PRO A 229 -5.28 -22.43 -3.90
C PRO A 229 -4.43 -21.51 -3.03
N LEU A 230 -3.60 -20.65 -3.63
CA LEU A 230 -2.77 -19.69 -2.90
C LEU A 230 -3.63 -18.64 -2.18
N PHE A 231 -4.64 -18.09 -2.87
CA PHE A 231 -5.56 -17.11 -2.27
C PHE A 231 -6.22 -17.68 -1.02
N CYS A 232 -6.81 -18.88 -1.10
CA CYS A 232 -7.43 -19.54 0.04
C CYS A 232 -6.43 -19.86 1.15
N PHE A 233 -5.22 -20.31 0.82
CA PHE A 233 -4.18 -20.57 1.81
C PHE A 233 -3.84 -19.30 2.62
N PHE A 234 -3.49 -18.21 1.94
CA PHE A 234 -3.09 -16.98 2.62
C PHE A 234 -4.21 -16.33 3.42
N HIS A 235 -5.44 -16.35 2.92
CA HIS A 235 -6.59 -15.80 3.65
C HIS A 235 -6.96 -16.67 4.86
N ASN A 236 -6.92 -18.00 4.74
CA ASN A 236 -7.13 -18.87 5.90
C ASN A 236 -6.03 -18.68 6.95
N TRP A 237 -4.77 -18.61 6.52
CA TRP A 237 -3.64 -18.35 7.42
C TRP A 237 -3.78 -16.99 8.12
N SER A 238 -4.15 -15.95 7.36
CA SER A 238 -4.40 -14.59 7.87
C SER A 238 -5.46 -14.58 8.97
N VAL A 239 -6.58 -15.27 8.75
CA VAL A 239 -7.64 -15.43 9.76
C VAL A 239 -7.16 -16.23 10.96
N GLU A 240 -6.47 -17.35 10.75
CA GLU A 240 -5.99 -18.23 11.82
C GLU A 240 -4.96 -17.56 12.72
N LYS A 241 -4.11 -16.69 12.17
CA LYS A 241 -3.12 -15.91 12.90
C LYS A 241 -3.65 -14.60 13.44
N GLY A 242 -4.79 -14.12 12.95
CA GLY A 242 -5.28 -12.76 13.23
C GLY A 242 -4.39 -11.67 12.63
N ILE A 243 -3.64 -11.98 11.56
CA ILE A 243 -2.71 -11.05 10.90
C ILE A 243 -3.35 -10.58 9.59
N PRO A 244 -3.60 -9.28 9.41
CA PRO A 244 -4.27 -8.77 8.22
C PRO A 244 -3.43 -8.95 6.95
N ILE A 245 -4.08 -9.33 5.86
CA ILE A 245 -3.47 -9.38 4.53
C ILE A 245 -3.89 -8.15 3.70
N ARG A 246 -2.99 -7.65 2.85
CA ARG A 246 -3.29 -6.61 1.86
C ARG A 246 -4.50 -7.00 1.02
N SER A 247 -5.39 -6.03 0.78
CA SER A 247 -6.60 -6.26 -0.02
C SER A 247 -6.26 -6.46 -1.49
N HIS A 248 -6.86 -7.49 -2.10
CA HIS A 248 -6.85 -7.75 -3.54
C HIS A 248 -7.74 -6.79 -4.33
N ARG A 249 -8.55 -5.96 -3.65
CA ARG A 249 -9.44 -4.97 -4.28
C ARG A 249 -8.63 -3.71 -4.61
N PHE A 250 -7.92 -3.78 -5.73
CA PHE A 250 -7.02 -2.70 -6.15
C PHE A 250 -7.77 -1.47 -6.67
N LEU A 251 -7.16 -0.30 -6.47
CA LEU A 251 -7.60 0.97 -7.03
C LEU A 251 -6.49 1.60 -7.87
N PRO A 252 -6.79 1.99 -9.12
CA PRO A 252 -8.02 1.71 -9.86
C PRO A 252 -8.18 0.21 -10.18
N SER A 253 -9.42 -0.29 -10.27
CA SER A 253 -9.72 -1.73 -10.42
C SER A 253 -9.14 -2.40 -11.66
N ILE A 254 -8.85 -1.63 -12.70
CA ILE A 254 -8.19 -2.13 -13.91
C ILE A 254 -6.69 -2.40 -13.71
N LYS A 255 -6.08 -1.79 -12.68
CA LYS A 255 -4.67 -1.96 -12.36
C LYS A 255 -4.49 -3.05 -11.33
N ARG A 256 -3.71 -4.08 -11.68
CA ARG A 256 -3.00 -4.90 -10.69
C ARG A 256 -1.57 -4.37 -10.58
N PHE A 257 -1.04 -4.35 -9.36
CA PHE A 257 0.25 -3.75 -8.99
C PHE A 257 1.39 -4.05 -9.98
N MET A 258 1.57 -5.32 -10.34
CA MET A 258 2.65 -5.75 -11.25
C MET A 258 2.22 -6.01 -12.68
N TYR A 259 0.93 -6.24 -12.93
CA TYR A 259 0.52 -6.70 -14.25
C TYR A 259 0.62 -5.62 -15.29
N ASP A 260 0.18 -4.39 -14.99
CA ASP A 260 0.29 -3.28 -15.94
C ASP A 260 1.72 -2.73 -16.06
N ALA A 261 2.58 -3.09 -15.11
CA ALA A 261 4.00 -2.81 -15.08
C ALA A 261 4.79 -3.81 -15.97
N ILE A 262 4.43 -5.10 -15.90
CA ILE A 262 5.05 -6.21 -16.64
C ILE A 262 4.33 -6.53 -17.98
N ALA A 263 3.17 -5.89 -18.26
CA ALA A 263 2.20 -6.16 -19.34
C ALA A 263 2.69 -6.27 -20.80
N MET A 264 4.00 -6.24 -21.06
CA MET A 264 4.56 -6.63 -22.35
C MET A 264 5.18 -8.05 -22.35
N SER A 265 4.84 -8.90 -21.37
CA SER A 265 5.19 -10.33 -21.43
C SER A 265 4.34 -11.05 -22.49
N PRO A 266 4.96 -11.72 -23.50
CA PRO A 266 4.27 -12.60 -24.45
C PRO A 266 3.59 -13.80 -23.79
N SER A 267 4.03 -14.14 -22.58
CA SER A 267 3.52 -15.25 -21.77
C SER A 267 2.25 -14.79 -21.06
N ARG A 268 1.09 -15.12 -21.64
CA ARG A 268 -0.25 -14.83 -21.09
C ARG A 268 -0.45 -15.59 -19.76
N VAL A 269 0.06 -15.05 -18.67
CA VAL A 269 -0.28 -15.54 -17.33
C VAL A 269 -1.80 -15.25 -17.12
N ASP A 270 -2.59 -16.27 -16.82
CA ASP A 270 -4.06 -16.19 -16.70
C ASP A 270 -4.44 -15.79 -15.27
N LEU A 271 -4.31 -14.49 -14.98
CA LEU A 271 -4.59 -13.96 -13.66
C LEU A 271 -6.09 -13.74 -13.41
N PRO A 272 -6.59 -14.00 -12.18
CA PRO A 272 -8.00 -13.83 -11.85
C PRO A 272 -8.44 -12.36 -11.86
N SER A 273 -9.67 -12.09 -12.28
CA SER A 273 -10.26 -10.76 -12.11
C SER A 273 -10.57 -10.48 -10.63
N ILE A 274 -10.73 -9.20 -10.26
CA ILE A 274 -11.20 -8.81 -8.92
C ILE A 274 -12.51 -9.51 -8.57
N ASP A 275 -13.46 -9.61 -9.50
CA ASP A 275 -14.73 -10.32 -9.28
C ASP A 275 -14.54 -11.82 -9.03
N ARG A 276 -13.55 -12.45 -9.68
CA ARG A 276 -13.21 -13.86 -9.42
C ARG A 276 -12.64 -14.01 -8.01
N MET A 277 -11.77 -13.11 -7.57
CA MET A 277 -11.19 -13.12 -6.23
C MET A 277 -12.22 -12.80 -5.13
N ASN A 278 -13.12 -11.84 -5.36
CA ASN A 278 -14.24 -11.54 -4.44
C ASN A 278 -15.14 -12.78 -4.23
N ARG A 279 -15.37 -13.59 -5.27
CA ARG A 279 -16.09 -14.85 -5.13
C ARG A 279 -15.32 -15.84 -4.26
N TRP A 280 -14.01 -16.01 -4.47
CA TRP A 280 -13.19 -16.89 -3.64
C TRP A 280 -13.20 -16.47 -2.18
N GLU A 281 -13.07 -15.17 -1.89
CA GLU A 281 -13.16 -14.61 -0.55
C GLU A 281 -14.50 -14.92 0.11
N SER A 282 -15.62 -14.79 -0.62
CA SER A 282 -16.96 -15.09 -0.09
C SER A 282 -17.18 -16.57 0.26
N GLU A 283 -16.35 -17.47 -0.29
CA GLU A 283 -16.38 -18.90 0.03
C GLU A 283 -15.58 -19.23 1.31
N ILE A 284 -14.74 -18.31 1.80
CA ILE A 284 -13.96 -18.47 3.02
C ILE A 284 -14.89 -18.26 4.22
N ARG A 285 -15.12 -19.31 5.00
CA ARG A 285 -16.18 -19.39 6.03
C ARG A 285 -15.96 -18.55 7.28
N LYS A 286 -14.84 -17.82 7.39
CA LYS A 286 -14.47 -17.07 8.58
C LYS A 286 -14.34 -15.59 8.22
N GLU A 287 -14.80 -14.73 9.13
CA GLU A 287 -14.65 -13.28 8.98
C GLU A 287 -13.17 -12.93 8.77
N PRO A 288 -12.85 -12.13 7.73
CA PRO A 288 -11.48 -11.73 7.47
C PRO A 288 -10.93 -10.91 8.65
N SER A 289 -9.63 -11.07 8.92
CA SER A 289 -8.89 -10.18 9.83
C SER A 289 -9.04 -8.71 9.38
N GLU A 290 -9.07 -7.76 10.33
CA GLU A 290 -9.25 -6.34 10.03
C GLU A 290 -8.11 -5.73 9.17
N GLY A 291 -8.25 -5.80 7.84
CA GLY A 291 -7.35 -5.18 6.86
C GLY A 291 -7.93 -3.92 6.20
N PRO A 292 -7.20 -3.31 5.24
CA PRO A 292 -7.73 -2.25 4.39
C PRO A 292 -8.85 -2.80 3.49
N GLU A 293 -9.88 -2.01 3.20
CA GLU A 293 -10.96 -2.43 2.30
C GLU A 293 -10.47 -2.45 0.84
N HIS A 294 -9.65 -1.46 0.47
CA HIS A 294 -9.03 -1.32 -0.85
C HIS A 294 -7.57 -0.90 -0.77
N THR A 295 -6.82 -1.28 -1.79
CA THR A 295 -5.38 -0.97 -1.94
C THR A 295 -5.14 -0.11 -3.18
N TYR A 296 -4.60 1.10 -3.01
CA TYR A 296 -4.22 1.95 -4.12
C TYR A 296 -2.83 1.61 -4.65
N VAL A 297 -2.78 1.21 -5.92
CA VAL A 297 -1.54 0.83 -6.63
C VAL A 297 -1.21 1.81 -7.76
N GLY A 298 -2.01 2.87 -7.91
CA GLY A 298 -1.89 3.83 -9.01
C GLY A 298 -0.72 4.81 -8.90
N HIS A 299 0.03 4.82 -7.80
CA HIS A 299 1.12 5.78 -7.57
C HIS A 299 2.42 5.44 -8.31
N TYR A 300 2.48 4.25 -8.93
CA TYR A 300 3.66 3.65 -9.53
C TYR A 300 4.35 4.47 -10.65
N GLY A 301 5.64 4.20 -10.86
CA GLY A 301 6.57 4.79 -11.83
C GLY A 301 6.15 4.70 -13.30
N PRO A 302 6.93 5.32 -14.23
CA PRO A 302 6.72 5.08 -15.66
C PRO A 302 6.90 3.60 -15.98
N ILE A 303 6.16 3.11 -16.98
CA ILE A 303 6.25 1.71 -17.43
C ILE A 303 7.56 1.57 -18.25
N PRO A 304 8.41 0.55 -18.03
CA PRO A 304 9.60 0.28 -18.80
C PRO A 304 9.24 0.06 -20.27
N PRO A 305 10.16 0.37 -21.19
CA PRO A 305 11.54 0.80 -20.95
C PRO A 305 11.69 2.31 -20.66
N PHE A 306 10.59 3.06 -20.48
CA PHE A 306 10.64 4.52 -20.37
C PHE A 306 11.15 4.99 -19.01
N GLY A 307 12.29 5.68 -19.00
CA GLY A 307 12.80 6.40 -17.82
C GLY A 307 12.13 7.77 -17.63
N ILE A 308 12.39 8.39 -16.48
CA ILE A 308 11.93 9.75 -16.18
C ILE A 308 12.83 10.80 -16.83
N ASN A 309 12.30 11.50 -17.83
CA ASN A 309 13.03 12.58 -18.50
C ASN A 309 13.02 13.92 -17.73
N ASN A 310 11.97 14.19 -16.94
CA ASN A 310 11.84 15.42 -16.15
C ASN A 310 11.26 15.10 -14.78
N TYR A 311 12.13 15.10 -13.76
CA TYR A 311 11.75 14.73 -12.40
C TYR A 311 10.72 15.68 -11.80
N ASP A 312 10.84 16.99 -11.99
CA ASP A 312 9.87 17.93 -11.42
C ASP A 312 8.45 17.68 -11.96
N THR A 313 8.34 17.38 -13.24
CA THR A 313 7.06 17.04 -13.88
C THR A 313 6.55 15.70 -13.37
N ALA A 314 7.40 14.67 -13.28
CA ALA A 314 7.01 13.36 -12.78
C ALA A 314 6.56 13.40 -11.31
N VAL A 315 7.33 14.08 -10.46
CA VAL A 315 7.03 14.31 -9.04
C VAL A 315 5.72 15.10 -8.90
N ASN A 316 5.51 16.16 -9.70
CA ASN A 316 4.25 16.90 -9.73
C ASN A 316 3.06 16.02 -10.12
N LYS A 317 3.20 15.19 -11.15
CA LYS A 317 2.15 14.26 -11.59
C LYS A 317 1.81 13.25 -10.49
N LYS A 318 2.83 12.65 -9.86
CA LYS A 318 2.68 11.72 -8.74
C LYS A 318 1.96 12.40 -7.56
N HIS A 319 2.40 13.58 -7.15
CA HIS A 319 1.74 14.32 -6.06
C HIS A 319 0.27 14.67 -6.38
N LYS A 320 -0.04 15.09 -7.62
CA LYS A 320 -1.42 15.32 -8.08
C LYS A 320 -2.28 14.05 -8.04
N ARG A 321 -1.71 12.88 -8.37
CA ARG A 321 -2.40 11.59 -8.28
C ARG A 321 -2.74 11.25 -6.83
N LEU A 322 -1.80 11.42 -5.90
CA LEU A 322 -2.07 11.25 -4.47
C LEU A 322 -3.21 12.15 -3.99
N ARG A 323 -3.22 13.43 -4.41
CA ARG A 323 -4.28 14.37 -4.04
C ARG A 323 -5.65 13.92 -4.58
N LYS A 324 -5.70 13.49 -5.85
CA LYS A 324 -6.94 12.97 -6.45
C LYS A 324 -7.44 11.72 -5.73
N TRP A 325 -6.53 10.82 -5.38
CA TRP A 325 -6.87 9.59 -4.67
C TRP A 325 -7.30 9.85 -3.23
N MET A 326 -6.64 10.77 -2.51
CA MET A 326 -7.07 11.16 -1.18
C MET A 326 -8.49 11.72 -1.19
N ARG A 327 -8.81 12.58 -2.18
CA ARG A 327 -10.19 13.04 -2.39
C ARG A 327 -11.14 11.86 -2.62
N ASP A 328 -10.76 10.91 -3.46
CA ASP A 328 -11.55 9.69 -3.73
C ASP A 328 -11.83 8.87 -2.45
N PHE A 329 -10.83 8.71 -1.58
CA PHE A 329 -11.00 8.06 -0.29
C PHE A 329 -11.93 8.82 0.64
N LEU A 330 -11.80 10.15 0.70
CA LEU A 330 -12.65 10.99 1.56
C LEU A 330 -14.12 10.98 1.13
N ILE A 331 -14.42 10.82 -0.16
CA ILE A 331 -15.80 10.72 -0.67
C ILE A 331 -16.35 9.29 -0.67
N SER A 332 -15.50 8.26 -0.61
CA SER A 332 -15.94 6.87 -0.61
C SER A 332 -16.58 6.50 0.74
N LYS A 333 -17.20 5.30 0.83
CA LYS A 333 -17.70 4.78 2.11
C LYS A 333 -16.68 3.91 2.85
N ASP A 334 -15.49 3.71 2.28
CA ASP A 334 -14.41 2.99 2.94
C ASP A 334 -13.96 3.73 4.20
N SER A 335 -13.84 2.99 5.28
CA SER A 335 -13.23 3.43 6.54
C SER A 335 -11.71 3.28 6.50
N LYS A 336 -11.18 2.24 5.85
CA LYS A 336 -9.75 1.91 5.82
C LYS A 336 -9.27 1.71 4.39
N ARG A 337 -8.20 2.40 3.99
CA ARG A 337 -7.51 2.14 2.72
C ARG A 337 -6.01 2.07 2.90
N GLU A 338 -5.38 1.23 2.09
CA GLU A 338 -3.94 1.21 1.92
C GLU A 338 -3.56 1.95 0.63
N ILE A 339 -2.41 2.62 0.65
CA ILE A 339 -1.68 3.00 -0.54
C ILE A 339 -0.32 2.31 -0.52
N LEU A 340 -0.01 1.66 -1.63
CA LEU A 340 1.27 1.02 -1.87
C LEU A 340 2.19 2.00 -2.59
N ILE A 341 3.40 2.17 -2.07
CA ILE A 341 4.45 3.03 -2.62
C ILE A 341 5.77 2.26 -2.69
N HIS A 342 6.63 2.61 -3.64
CA HIS A 342 8.03 2.20 -3.62
C HIS A 342 8.92 3.40 -3.41
N LEU A 343 9.81 3.31 -2.41
CA LEU A 343 10.67 4.42 -2.04
C LEU A 343 12.11 4.09 -2.32
N MET A 344 12.84 5.08 -2.82
CA MET A 344 14.29 5.01 -2.92
C MET A 344 14.86 6.39 -2.70
N LYS A 345 15.81 6.52 -1.78
CA LYS A 345 16.58 7.74 -1.60
C LYS A 345 17.90 7.61 -2.34
N SER A 346 17.97 8.17 -3.55
CA SER A 346 19.19 8.19 -4.35
C SER A 346 19.48 9.60 -4.89
N GLY A 347 20.75 9.85 -5.21
CA GLY A 347 21.21 11.02 -5.96
C GLY A 347 21.03 10.87 -7.48
N PHE A 348 20.89 9.64 -7.98
CA PHE A 348 20.73 9.39 -9.42
C PHE A 348 19.39 9.89 -9.95
N ARG A 349 19.42 10.37 -11.19
CA ARG A 349 18.23 10.84 -11.91
C ARG A 349 18.12 10.24 -13.31
N ASP A 350 19.12 9.51 -13.78
CA ASP A 350 19.06 8.80 -15.05
C ASP A 350 18.87 7.31 -14.80
N GLN A 351 17.91 6.69 -15.51
CA GLN A 351 17.68 5.25 -15.44
C GLN A 351 18.95 4.45 -15.77
N ARG A 352 19.83 4.98 -16.63
CA ARG A 352 21.11 4.34 -17.00
C ARG A 352 22.09 4.26 -15.83
N ASP A 353 22.11 5.27 -14.96
CA ASP A 353 22.96 5.27 -13.77
C ASP A 353 22.51 4.19 -12.78
N PHE A 354 21.20 3.99 -12.64
CA PHE A 354 20.64 2.90 -11.86
C PHE A 354 21.00 1.54 -12.47
N LYS A 355 20.77 1.34 -13.77
CA LYS A 355 21.15 0.09 -14.46
C LYS A 355 22.60 -0.28 -14.23
N LYS A 356 23.51 0.70 -14.34
CA LYS A 356 24.94 0.47 -14.15
C LYS A 356 25.27 0.15 -12.69
N SER A 357 24.74 0.91 -11.74
CA SER A 357 25.10 0.80 -10.32
C SER A 357 24.47 -0.41 -9.64
N TYR A 358 23.34 -0.89 -10.15
CA TYR A 358 22.59 -2.02 -9.59
C TYR A 358 22.58 -3.25 -10.52
N ALA A 359 23.48 -3.31 -11.51
CA ALA A 359 23.60 -4.46 -12.42
C ALA A 359 23.80 -5.80 -11.69
N TYR A 360 24.44 -5.76 -10.51
CA TYR A 360 24.67 -6.95 -9.69
C TYR A 360 23.36 -7.63 -9.24
N LEU A 361 22.26 -6.88 -9.11
CA LEU A 361 20.98 -7.44 -8.67
C LEU A 361 20.45 -8.50 -9.64
N GLU A 362 20.76 -8.40 -10.94
CA GLU A 362 20.34 -9.42 -11.91
C GLU A 362 20.95 -10.80 -11.60
N ALA A 363 22.16 -10.82 -11.05
CA ALA A 363 22.85 -12.05 -10.67
C ALA A 363 22.58 -12.47 -9.22
N GLU A 364 22.48 -11.53 -8.28
CA GLU A 364 22.39 -11.83 -6.85
C GLU A 364 20.95 -11.88 -6.33
N TYR A 365 20.04 -11.06 -6.85
CA TYR A 365 18.65 -10.98 -6.41
C TYR A 365 17.73 -10.69 -7.60
N PRO A 366 17.58 -11.65 -8.53
CA PRO A 366 16.75 -11.45 -9.72
C PRO A 366 15.30 -11.17 -9.32
N GLY A 367 14.53 -10.55 -10.22
CA GLY A 367 13.11 -10.21 -10.00
C GLY A 367 12.87 -8.87 -9.30
N MET A 368 13.92 -8.15 -8.90
CA MET A 368 13.84 -6.73 -8.57
C MET A 368 14.15 -5.86 -9.81
N GLU A 369 13.12 -5.21 -10.35
CA GLU A 369 13.22 -4.47 -11.61
C GLU A 369 13.91 -3.09 -11.46
N VAL A 370 15.22 -3.05 -11.72
CA VAL A 370 16.06 -1.83 -11.65
C VAL A 370 15.56 -0.71 -12.56
N ASN A 371 14.85 -1.05 -13.63
CA ASN A 371 14.22 -0.09 -14.55
C ASN A 371 13.22 0.87 -13.88
N TYR A 372 12.74 0.54 -12.68
CA TYR A 372 11.80 1.37 -11.94
C TYR A 372 12.43 2.22 -10.85
N PHE A 373 13.73 2.10 -10.59
CA PHE A 373 14.37 2.77 -9.47
C PHE A 373 14.28 4.30 -9.58
N ASP A 374 14.34 4.85 -10.80
CA ASP A 374 14.06 6.26 -11.07
C ASP A 374 12.61 6.65 -10.69
N GLY A 375 11.65 5.78 -10.98
CA GLY A 375 10.26 5.85 -10.51
C GLY A 375 10.13 5.88 -8.99
N ARG A 376 10.87 5.02 -8.26
CA ARG A 376 10.90 4.97 -6.79
C ARG A 376 11.45 6.26 -6.20
N VAL A 377 12.47 6.86 -6.83
CA VAL A 377 12.98 8.19 -6.42
C VAL A 377 11.91 9.26 -6.62
N ALA A 378 11.20 9.26 -7.75
CA ALA A 378 10.13 10.24 -7.98
C ALA A 378 8.96 10.06 -6.99
N GLU A 379 8.66 8.84 -6.55
CA GLU A 379 7.68 8.57 -5.49
C GLU A 379 8.13 9.14 -4.15
N TYR A 380 9.37 8.87 -3.75
CA TYR A 380 9.99 9.45 -2.54
C TYR A 380 9.92 10.98 -2.53
N LEU A 381 10.34 11.61 -3.63
CA LEU A 381 10.30 13.08 -3.76
C LEU A 381 8.86 13.63 -3.77
N SER A 382 7.88 12.86 -4.26
CA SER A 382 6.47 13.27 -4.28
C SER A 382 5.84 13.32 -2.88
N LEU A 383 6.29 12.44 -1.98
CA LEU A 383 5.91 12.46 -0.56
C LEU A 383 6.62 13.59 0.20
N GLN A 384 7.89 13.85 -0.12
CA GLN A 384 8.68 14.89 0.52
C GLN A 384 8.11 16.30 0.33
N ARG A 385 7.53 16.61 -0.84
CA ARG A 385 7.10 17.98 -1.18
C ARG A 385 6.05 18.56 -0.24
N ASN A 386 5.03 17.77 0.11
CA ASN A 386 3.99 18.15 1.07
C ASN A 386 3.17 16.91 1.42
N SER A 387 3.07 16.58 2.70
CA SER A 387 2.22 15.47 3.12
C SER A 387 0.74 15.87 3.00
N LEU A 388 -0.07 15.01 2.38
CA LEU A 388 -1.53 15.13 2.27
C LEU A 388 -2.26 14.54 3.49
N TRP A 389 -1.50 14.05 4.47
CA TRP A 389 -2.00 13.40 5.67
C TRP A 389 -1.09 13.70 6.87
N LYS A 390 -1.61 13.47 8.07
CA LYS A 390 -0.86 13.58 9.33
C LYS A 390 -1.08 12.31 10.16
N PRO A 391 -0.11 11.91 10.99
CA PRO A 391 -0.37 10.90 11.99
C PRO A 391 -1.40 11.41 13.01
N ASP A 392 -2.29 10.52 13.45
CA ASP A 392 -3.08 10.69 14.66
C ASP A 392 -2.33 10.17 15.90
N SER A 393 -3.01 10.12 17.06
CA SER A 393 -2.42 9.65 18.32
C SER A 393 -2.10 8.15 18.34
N SER A 394 -2.61 7.38 17.38
CA SER A 394 -2.33 5.95 17.18
C SER A 394 -1.35 5.69 16.02
N PHE A 395 -0.73 6.75 15.47
CA PHE A 395 0.16 6.72 14.30
C PHE A 395 -0.50 6.25 12.99
N ILE A 396 -1.82 6.07 13.00
CA ILE A 396 -2.60 5.90 11.79
C ILE A 396 -2.65 7.24 11.08
N LEU A 397 -2.48 7.21 9.76
CA LEU A 397 -2.52 8.43 8.98
C LEU A 397 -3.97 8.83 8.76
N VAL A 398 -4.26 10.11 8.98
CA VAL A 398 -5.55 10.73 8.70
C VAL A 398 -5.35 11.85 7.67
N ALA A 399 -6.33 12.03 6.80
CA ALA A 399 -6.28 13.06 5.78
C ALA A 399 -6.02 14.44 6.41
N ARG A 400 -5.12 15.23 5.80
CA ARG A 400 -4.97 16.64 6.16
C ARG A 400 -6.06 17.43 5.46
N SER A 401 -6.68 18.29 6.26
CA SER A 401 -7.71 19.22 5.83
C SER A 401 -7.13 20.48 5.21
#